data_AF-A0A7X8ZNF4-F1
#
_entry.id   AF-A0A7X8ZNF4-F1
#
_cell.length_a   1.000
_cell.length_b   1.000
_cell.length_c   1.000
_cell.angle_alpha   90.00
_cell.angle_beta   90.00
_cell.angle_gamma   90.00
#
_symmetry.space_group_name_H-M   'P 1'
#
loop_
_entity.id
_entity.type
_entity.pdbx_description
1 polymer ?
#
loop_
_entity_poly.entity_id
_entity_poly.type
_entity_poly.pdbx_seq_one_letter_code
_entity_poly.pdbx_strand_id
1 'polypeptide(L)'
;MNKGNFTMPGEAGYEKLTLQLAKRWGADVIRDSEGTTLSEDILSSGYKIYSTICIIREHNEFAALHPETRAQTFLTTPFITAKGESLEIDLLDSFYKEQFEINETEKALSYLEVWDRSEDKKLAQSEYNYQKGKVTVKTVPFHLYSVSFLSYRIWEEISMYNHVTNSWTKEHLIPIDPRLPVAREYLLSYLDKWTKAHDNTSVVRFTSLFYNFVWIWGSDERNRNLFSDWASYDFSVSEKALEEFETTYGYSLTAEDFINKGKLQVTHMPPTKAKSDYMKLTNSFVAKLGREMVDIVHSYNKKAYVFYDDSWIGLEPYSPLFKTINFDGLIKCVFSGFEVRLCSGVEVPCHELRLHPYLFPVGLGGAPTFKEGGSPEKDARRYWISVRRALLHSKIERIGLGGYLHLVEKYPLFVDEIEKITKEFNQIKELTSAEKSVPILNKIAVLHTYGSLRSWTLSGHFHETFMHDLIHINEALSGFPAQVEFINFEEAKKDLSQYSVIINAGASLSAWSGSKAWDDIALVENLRRYVANGGVFIGV
;
A
#
# COMPACT_ATOMS: atom_id res chain seq x y z
N MET A 1 28.87 13.38 19.36
CA MET A 1 27.74 13.53 18.43
C MET A 1 27.39 12.14 17.93
N ASN A 2 26.20 11.64 18.27
CA ASN A 2 25.75 10.31 17.86
C ASN A 2 25.62 10.31 16.32
N LYS A 3 26.39 9.44 15.65
CA LYS A 3 26.33 9.19 14.21
C LYS A 3 25.59 7.86 13.96
N GLY A 4 24.99 7.71 12.78
CA GLY A 4 24.23 6.53 12.39
C GLY A 4 22.71 6.71 12.55
N ASN A 5 21.98 5.60 12.35
CA ASN A 5 20.52 5.56 12.27
C ASN A 5 19.94 6.35 11.09
N PHE A 6 20.76 6.60 10.05
CA PHE A 6 20.35 7.34 8.87
C PHE A 6 20.70 6.57 7.59
N THR A 7 19.68 6.34 6.76
CA THR A 7 19.80 5.69 5.45
C THR A 7 19.71 6.75 4.35
N MET A 8 20.74 6.83 3.51
CA MET A 8 20.85 7.85 2.47
C MET A 8 20.77 7.22 1.07
N PRO A 9 20.13 7.86 0.07
CA PRO A 9 20.21 7.39 -1.30
C PRO A 9 21.63 7.64 -1.86
N GLY A 10 22.15 6.66 -2.59
CA GLY A 10 23.35 6.76 -3.41
C GLY A 10 23.01 6.82 -4.89
N GLU A 11 23.90 7.40 -5.68
CA GLU A 11 23.70 7.61 -7.12
C GLU A 11 25.03 7.46 -7.86
N ALA A 12 25.10 6.54 -8.84
CA ALA A 12 26.26 6.40 -9.71
C ALA A 12 26.55 7.69 -10.48
N GLY A 13 27.84 8.06 -10.57
CA GLY A 13 28.29 9.33 -11.13
C GLY A 13 28.30 10.50 -10.14
N TYR A 14 27.79 10.30 -8.91
CA TYR A 14 27.78 11.29 -7.83
C TYR A 14 28.42 10.72 -6.55
N GLU A 15 29.46 9.89 -6.68
CA GLU A 15 30.16 9.20 -5.60
C GLU A 15 30.70 10.19 -4.56
N LYS A 16 31.38 11.23 -5.04
CA LYS A 16 31.97 12.26 -4.17
C LYS A 16 30.90 12.98 -3.34
N LEU A 17 29.79 13.35 -3.98
CA LEU A 17 28.66 13.99 -3.31
C LEU A 17 28.06 13.05 -2.27
N THR A 18 27.83 11.78 -2.66
CA THR A 18 27.33 10.71 -1.79
C THR A 18 28.20 10.60 -0.53
N LEU A 19 29.50 10.37 -0.66
CA LEU A 19 30.37 10.18 0.50
C LEU A 19 30.50 11.44 1.37
N GLN A 20 30.49 12.63 0.77
CA GLN A 20 30.48 13.90 1.50
C GLN A 20 29.21 14.06 2.34
N LEU A 21 28.04 13.82 1.75
CA LEU A 21 26.75 13.95 2.43
C LEU A 21 26.53 12.85 3.45
N ALA A 22 26.97 11.62 3.18
CA ALA A 22 26.93 10.52 4.14
C ALA A 22 27.67 10.89 5.43
N LYS A 23 28.88 11.45 5.31
CA LYS A 23 29.65 11.94 6.46
C LYS A 23 28.95 13.11 7.17
N ARG A 24 28.37 14.04 6.41
CA ARG A 24 27.74 15.26 6.93
C ARG A 24 26.44 14.96 7.69
N TRP A 25 25.55 14.18 7.10
CA TRP A 25 24.27 13.79 7.69
C TRP A 25 24.42 12.67 8.73
N GLY A 26 25.59 12.04 8.80
CA GLY A 26 25.87 10.95 9.73
C GLY A 26 25.23 9.64 9.32
N ALA A 27 25.12 9.38 8.01
CA ALA A 27 24.63 8.12 7.47
C ALA A 27 25.50 6.95 7.89
N ASP A 28 24.89 5.79 8.07
CA ASP A 28 25.56 4.50 8.27
C ASP A 28 25.12 3.45 7.23
N VAL A 29 24.12 3.80 6.42
CA VAL A 29 23.59 2.99 5.33
C VAL A 29 23.49 3.84 4.06
N ILE A 30 23.88 3.24 2.93
CA ILE A 30 23.62 3.78 1.58
C ILE A 30 22.70 2.82 0.83
N ARG A 31 21.74 3.38 0.09
CA ARG A 31 20.71 2.66 -0.65
C ARG A 31 20.71 3.06 -2.12
N ASP A 32 20.58 2.10 -3.01
CA ASP A 32 20.38 2.33 -4.45
C ASP A 32 19.01 2.95 -4.75
N SER A 33 18.92 3.98 -5.60
CA SER A 33 17.63 4.51 -6.04
C SER A 33 17.09 3.80 -7.29
N GLU A 34 15.78 3.85 -7.49
CA GLU A 34 15.15 3.22 -8.66
C GLU A 34 15.69 3.84 -9.96
N GLY A 35 16.10 2.98 -10.89
CA GLY A 35 16.76 3.39 -12.13
C GLY A 35 18.24 3.75 -11.99
N THR A 36 18.85 3.54 -10.82
CA THR A 36 20.28 3.75 -10.56
C THR A 36 20.94 2.46 -10.06
N THR A 37 22.25 2.35 -10.25
CA THR A 37 23.09 1.34 -9.59
C THR A 37 24.08 2.05 -8.67
N LEU A 38 24.61 1.35 -7.67
CA LEU A 38 25.74 1.85 -6.88
C LEU A 38 27.04 1.49 -7.60
N SER A 39 27.97 2.43 -7.66
CA SER A 39 29.31 2.19 -8.18
C SER A 39 30.17 1.39 -7.18
N GLU A 40 31.24 0.77 -7.68
CA GLU A 40 32.18 0.02 -6.85
C GLU A 40 32.78 0.87 -5.71
N ASP A 41 33.00 2.16 -5.95
CA ASP A 41 33.47 3.12 -4.94
C ASP A 41 32.50 3.22 -3.76
N ILE A 42 31.18 3.26 -4.03
CA ILE A 42 30.16 3.30 -2.98
C ILE A 42 30.07 1.94 -2.30
N LEU A 43 30.08 0.84 -3.06
CA LEU A 43 30.00 -0.52 -2.51
C LEU A 43 31.19 -0.84 -1.58
N SER A 44 32.37 -0.32 -1.88
CA SER A 44 33.61 -0.51 -1.11
C SER A 44 33.86 0.57 -0.04
N SER A 45 32.96 1.54 0.10
CA SER A 45 33.12 2.70 1.01
C SER A 45 33.02 2.37 2.50
N GLY A 46 32.70 1.12 2.85
CA GLY A 46 32.55 0.64 4.24
C GLY A 46 31.20 0.96 4.90
N TYR A 47 30.27 1.59 4.18
CA TYR A 47 28.88 1.76 4.61
C TYR A 47 28.10 0.46 4.40
N LYS A 48 27.06 0.25 5.21
CA LYS A 48 26.12 -0.85 4.96
C LYS A 48 25.32 -0.54 3.71
N ILE A 49 25.06 -1.56 2.89
CA ILE A 49 24.35 -1.39 1.62
C ILE A 49 22.94 -1.96 1.73
N TYR A 50 21.95 -1.14 1.39
CA TYR A 50 20.59 -1.58 1.12
C TYR A 50 20.47 -1.73 -0.40
N SER A 51 20.03 -2.90 -0.85
CA SER A 51 19.74 -3.15 -2.26
C SER A 51 18.25 -3.38 -2.43
N THR A 52 17.66 -2.62 -3.35
CA THR A 52 16.22 -2.58 -3.57
C THR A 52 15.84 -3.67 -4.57
N ILE A 53 14.78 -4.42 -4.28
CA ILE A 53 14.19 -5.37 -5.23
C ILE A 53 12.67 -5.26 -5.23
N CYS A 54 12.09 -5.20 -6.43
CA CYS A 54 10.66 -5.37 -6.64
C CYS A 54 10.48 -6.71 -7.37
N ILE A 55 10.09 -7.75 -6.62
CA ILE A 55 10.21 -9.13 -7.09
C ILE A 55 9.25 -9.50 -8.23
N ILE A 56 8.22 -8.70 -8.50
CA ILE A 56 7.19 -9.01 -9.50
C ILE A 56 7.41 -8.36 -10.86
N ARG A 57 8.46 -7.57 -11.06
CA ARG A 57 8.70 -6.81 -12.30
C ARG A 57 10.15 -6.94 -12.76
N GLU A 58 10.46 -6.41 -13.95
CA GLU A 58 11.76 -6.61 -14.64
C GLU A 58 11.95 -8.05 -15.18
N HIS A 59 10.83 -8.71 -15.47
CA HIS A 59 10.77 -10.09 -15.94
C HIS A 59 9.99 -10.22 -17.27
N ASN A 60 10.02 -9.19 -18.12
CA ASN A 60 9.23 -9.13 -19.35
C ASN A 60 9.46 -10.33 -20.29
N GLU A 61 10.69 -10.82 -20.40
CA GLU A 61 11.00 -12.03 -21.18
C GLU A 61 10.25 -13.27 -20.66
N PHE A 62 10.20 -13.44 -19.33
CA PHE A 62 9.43 -14.52 -18.71
C PHE A 62 7.92 -14.32 -18.92
N ALA A 63 7.41 -13.11 -18.70
CA ALA A 63 5.99 -12.79 -18.89
C ALA A 63 5.51 -12.88 -20.36
N ALA A 64 6.44 -12.80 -21.31
CA ALA A 64 6.17 -13.05 -22.73
C ALA A 64 6.04 -14.55 -23.03
N LEU A 65 6.85 -15.40 -22.37
CA LEU A 65 6.79 -16.86 -22.51
C LEU A 65 5.67 -17.50 -21.68
N HIS A 66 5.28 -16.85 -20.58
CA HIS A 66 4.27 -17.30 -19.62
C HIS A 66 3.18 -16.24 -19.41
N PRO A 67 2.40 -15.87 -20.45
CA PRO A 67 1.40 -14.82 -20.38
C PRO A 67 0.32 -15.09 -19.31
N GLU A 68 0.04 -16.35 -18.98
CA GLU A 68 -0.89 -16.76 -17.92
C GLU A 68 -0.47 -16.30 -16.51
N THR A 69 0.80 -15.95 -16.33
CA THR A 69 1.36 -15.50 -15.04
C THR A 69 1.24 -13.99 -14.83
N ARG A 70 0.75 -13.24 -15.80
CA ARG A 70 0.56 -11.79 -15.66
C ARG A 70 -0.51 -11.51 -14.60
N ALA A 71 -0.29 -10.47 -13.79
CA ALA A 71 -1.27 -10.06 -12.80
C ALA A 71 -2.60 -9.71 -13.46
N GLN A 72 -3.72 -10.02 -12.79
CA GLN A 72 -5.06 -9.81 -13.31
C GLN A 72 -5.85 -8.86 -12.41
N THR A 73 -6.97 -8.35 -12.92
CA THR A 73 -7.96 -7.59 -12.16
C THR A 73 -9.33 -7.68 -12.82
N PHE A 74 -10.40 -7.54 -12.04
CA PHE A 74 -11.73 -7.31 -12.58
C PHE A 74 -11.89 -5.82 -12.93
N LEU A 75 -12.36 -5.55 -14.15
CA LEU A 75 -12.80 -4.23 -14.59
C LEU A 75 -14.30 -4.25 -14.88
N THR A 76 -14.94 -3.08 -14.83
CA THR A 76 -16.33 -2.93 -15.28
C THR A 76 -16.47 -1.69 -16.15
N THR A 77 -17.22 -1.80 -17.24
CA THR A 77 -17.51 -0.64 -18.08
C THR A 77 -18.37 0.37 -17.30
N PRO A 78 -18.35 1.67 -17.69
CA PRO A 78 -19.33 2.62 -17.21
C PRO A 78 -20.76 2.11 -17.43
N PHE A 79 -21.72 2.66 -16.70
CA PHE A 79 -23.12 2.36 -16.92
C PHE A 79 -23.58 3.08 -18.19
N ILE A 80 -23.86 2.32 -19.24
CA ILE A 80 -24.19 2.83 -20.57
C ILE A 80 -25.70 2.75 -20.76
N THR A 81 -26.33 3.87 -21.10
CA THR A 81 -27.76 3.91 -21.44
C THR A 81 -27.99 3.32 -22.82
N ALA A 82 -28.79 2.25 -22.91
CA ALA A 82 -29.23 1.71 -24.18
C ALA A 82 -30.24 2.66 -24.84
N LYS A 83 -29.98 3.11 -26.08
CA LYS A 83 -30.93 3.98 -26.82
C LYS A 83 -31.91 3.20 -27.70
N GLY A 84 -31.75 1.90 -27.79
CA GLY A 84 -32.56 1.00 -28.60
C GLY A 84 -32.60 -0.40 -28.01
N GLU A 85 -32.96 -1.38 -28.83
CA GLU A 85 -33.11 -2.78 -28.43
C GLU A 85 -31.81 -3.59 -28.49
N SER A 86 -30.70 -2.94 -28.90
CA SER A 86 -29.37 -3.52 -28.92
C SER A 86 -28.33 -2.48 -28.53
N LEU A 87 -27.31 -2.92 -27.82
CA LEU A 87 -26.17 -2.10 -27.40
C LEU A 87 -24.87 -2.88 -27.63
N GLU A 88 -23.93 -2.28 -28.35
CA GLU A 88 -22.55 -2.77 -28.43
C GLU A 88 -21.68 -2.01 -27.42
N ILE A 89 -20.91 -2.74 -26.64
CA ILE A 89 -20.04 -2.22 -25.58
C ILE A 89 -18.61 -2.68 -25.86
N ASP A 90 -17.69 -1.74 -26.09
CA ASP A 90 -16.25 -2.01 -26.11
C ASP A 90 -15.72 -2.01 -24.67
N LEU A 91 -15.11 -3.11 -24.26
CA LEU A 91 -14.75 -3.35 -22.86
C LEU A 91 -13.65 -2.42 -22.36
N LEU A 92 -12.73 -2.00 -23.23
CA LEU A 92 -11.57 -1.17 -22.85
C LEU A 92 -11.72 0.31 -23.23
N ASP A 93 -12.87 0.74 -23.76
CA ASP A 93 -13.06 2.12 -24.24
C ASP A 93 -12.80 3.19 -23.17
N SER A 94 -13.22 2.94 -21.94
CA SER A 94 -13.02 3.85 -20.81
C SER A 94 -11.66 3.73 -20.12
N PHE A 95 -10.84 2.75 -20.47
CA PHE A 95 -9.62 2.39 -19.72
C PHE A 95 -8.35 2.76 -20.46
N TYR A 96 -7.27 3.02 -19.72
CA TYR A 96 -5.97 3.27 -20.31
C TYR A 96 -5.40 1.99 -20.93
N LYS A 97 -5.35 1.95 -22.27
CA LYS A 97 -5.02 0.75 -23.04
C LYS A 97 -3.57 0.28 -22.90
N GLU A 98 -2.69 1.12 -22.34
CA GLU A 98 -1.32 0.70 -22.01
C GLU A 98 -1.22 0.06 -20.62
N GLN A 99 -2.26 0.18 -19.78
CA GLN A 99 -2.30 -0.45 -18.46
C GLN A 99 -2.97 -1.82 -18.51
N PHE A 100 -3.96 -2.02 -19.39
CA PHE A 100 -4.85 -3.18 -19.37
C PHE A 100 -4.98 -3.87 -20.73
N GLU A 101 -5.05 -5.20 -20.69
CA GLU A 101 -5.36 -6.07 -21.82
C GLU A 101 -6.48 -7.05 -21.40
N ILE A 102 -7.48 -7.29 -22.25
CA ILE A 102 -8.59 -8.20 -21.90
C ILE A 102 -8.05 -9.63 -21.79
N ASN A 103 -8.41 -10.33 -20.71
CA ASN A 103 -8.09 -11.75 -20.60
C ASN A 103 -9.12 -12.56 -21.40
N GLU A 104 -8.78 -12.93 -22.64
CA GLU A 104 -9.66 -13.66 -23.56
C GLU A 104 -9.60 -15.20 -23.40
N THR A 105 -8.97 -15.72 -22.34
CA THR A 105 -9.00 -17.17 -22.08
C THR A 105 -10.44 -17.65 -21.82
N GLU A 106 -10.75 -18.89 -22.17
CA GLU A 106 -12.09 -19.46 -21.95
C GLU A 106 -12.51 -19.38 -20.48
N LYS A 107 -11.58 -19.65 -19.56
CA LYS A 107 -11.82 -19.55 -18.12
C LYS A 107 -12.05 -18.11 -17.68
N ALA A 108 -11.29 -17.12 -18.16
CA ALA A 108 -11.54 -15.72 -17.84
C ALA A 108 -12.88 -15.21 -18.38
N LEU A 109 -13.26 -15.60 -19.60
CA LEU A 109 -14.55 -15.26 -20.21
C LEU A 109 -15.73 -15.88 -19.46
N SER A 110 -15.55 -17.00 -18.75
CA SER A 110 -16.59 -17.58 -17.89
C SER A 110 -16.97 -16.68 -16.69
N TYR A 111 -16.08 -15.75 -16.30
CA TYR A 111 -16.34 -14.74 -15.28
C TYR A 111 -16.91 -13.44 -15.84
N LEU A 112 -17.13 -13.32 -17.16
CA LEU A 112 -17.74 -12.15 -17.76
C LEU A 112 -19.20 -12.04 -17.31
N GLU A 113 -19.59 -10.87 -16.79
CA GLU A 113 -20.94 -10.61 -16.32
C GLU A 113 -21.53 -9.39 -17.00
N VAL A 114 -22.66 -9.55 -17.68
CA VAL A 114 -23.45 -8.44 -18.22
C VAL A 114 -24.63 -8.20 -17.30
N TRP A 115 -24.82 -6.95 -16.91
CA TRP A 115 -25.87 -6.54 -15.98
C TRP A 115 -26.78 -5.49 -16.61
N ASP A 116 -28.09 -5.69 -16.49
CA ASP A 116 -29.07 -4.61 -16.52
C ASP A 116 -29.08 -3.95 -15.15
N ARG A 117 -28.49 -2.76 -15.06
CA ARG A 117 -28.35 -2.00 -13.82
C ARG A 117 -29.64 -1.26 -13.45
N SER A 118 -30.58 -1.10 -14.37
CA SER A 118 -31.89 -0.50 -14.09
C SER A 118 -32.79 -1.49 -13.35
N GLU A 119 -32.72 -2.78 -13.70
CA GLU A 119 -33.45 -3.86 -12.99
C GLU A 119 -32.62 -4.56 -11.91
N ASP A 120 -31.35 -4.21 -11.78
CA ASP A 120 -30.38 -4.91 -10.91
C ASP A 120 -30.30 -6.42 -11.20
N LYS A 121 -30.28 -6.76 -12.49
CA LYS A 121 -30.40 -8.13 -12.99
C LYS A 121 -29.19 -8.53 -13.84
N LYS A 122 -28.54 -9.63 -13.45
CA LYS A 122 -27.53 -10.31 -14.29
C LYS A 122 -28.22 -10.96 -15.49
N LEU A 123 -27.72 -10.69 -16.69
CA LEU A 123 -28.23 -11.28 -17.93
C LEU A 123 -27.68 -12.70 -18.13
N ALA A 124 -28.49 -13.57 -18.73
CA ALA A 124 -28.07 -14.89 -19.15
C ALA A 124 -27.16 -14.82 -20.39
N GLN A 125 -26.31 -15.83 -20.57
CA GLN A 125 -25.40 -15.93 -21.73
C GLN A 125 -26.12 -15.85 -23.08
N SER A 126 -27.39 -16.26 -23.16
CA SER A 126 -28.19 -16.19 -24.39
C SER A 126 -28.67 -14.77 -24.77
N GLU A 127 -28.50 -13.81 -23.86
CA GLU A 127 -28.95 -12.42 -24.02
C GLU A 127 -27.84 -11.49 -24.55
N TYR A 128 -26.61 -11.98 -24.61
CA TYR A 128 -25.47 -11.22 -25.13
C TYR A 128 -24.48 -12.11 -25.88
N ASN A 129 -23.62 -11.50 -26.69
CA ASN A 129 -22.54 -12.17 -27.38
C ASN A 129 -21.23 -11.41 -27.21
N TYR A 130 -20.16 -12.12 -26.84
CA TYR A 130 -18.81 -11.60 -26.82
C TYR A 130 -18.11 -11.84 -28.17
N GLN A 131 -17.43 -10.82 -28.70
CA GLN A 131 -16.56 -10.96 -29.87
C GLN A 131 -15.45 -9.91 -29.84
N LYS A 132 -14.19 -10.36 -29.74
CA LYS A 132 -12.96 -9.54 -29.89
C LYS A 132 -12.98 -8.25 -29.06
N GLY A 133 -13.11 -8.39 -27.74
CA GLY A 133 -13.14 -7.28 -26.80
C GLY A 133 -14.41 -6.45 -26.77
N LYS A 134 -15.47 -6.90 -27.47
CA LYS A 134 -16.78 -6.23 -27.50
C LYS A 134 -17.88 -7.18 -27.06
N VAL A 135 -18.90 -6.63 -26.40
CA VAL A 135 -20.12 -7.35 -26.05
C VAL A 135 -21.31 -6.67 -26.71
N THR A 136 -22.07 -7.44 -27.49
CA THR A 136 -23.37 -7.02 -28.02
C THR A 136 -24.48 -7.58 -27.14
N VAL A 137 -25.32 -6.71 -26.59
CA VAL A 137 -26.38 -7.06 -25.63
C VAL A 137 -27.75 -6.74 -26.24
N LYS A 138 -28.74 -7.61 -26.02
CA LYS A 138 -30.15 -7.26 -26.26
C LYS A 138 -30.66 -6.43 -25.10
N THR A 139 -31.21 -5.26 -25.38
CA THR A 139 -31.48 -4.24 -24.35
C THR A 139 -32.94 -3.81 -24.33
N VAL A 140 -33.38 -3.31 -23.17
CA VAL A 140 -34.58 -2.49 -23.06
C VAL A 140 -34.18 -1.03 -23.27
N PRO A 141 -34.83 -0.29 -24.18
CA PRO A 141 -34.53 1.12 -24.38
C PRO A 141 -34.58 1.91 -23.06
N PHE A 142 -33.56 2.74 -22.87
CA PHE A 142 -33.31 3.61 -21.70
C PHE A 142 -32.90 2.91 -20.39
N HIS A 143 -32.70 1.60 -20.40
CA HIS A 143 -32.02 0.93 -19.29
C HIS A 143 -30.51 1.17 -19.31
N LEU A 144 -29.88 1.03 -18.16
CA LEU A 144 -28.43 1.11 -17.97
C LEU A 144 -27.81 -0.28 -18.00
N TYR A 145 -26.73 -0.45 -18.75
CA TYR A 145 -26.01 -1.72 -18.84
C TYR A 145 -24.53 -1.53 -18.49
N SER A 146 -23.92 -2.57 -17.92
CA SER A 146 -22.47 -2.64 -17.72
C SER A 146 -21.97 -4.05 -17.98
N VAL A 147 -20.71 -4.17 -18.37
CA VAL A 147 -20.03 -5.46 -18.48
C VAL A 147 -18.85 -5.49 -17.52
N SER A 148 -18.79 -6.51 -16.68
CA SER A 148 -17.65 -6.82 -15.81
C SER A 148 -16.84 -7.96 -16.42
N PHE A 149 -15.51 -7.86 -16.43
CA PHE A 149 -14.63 -8.83 -17.09
C PHE A 149 -13.24 -8.86 -16.43
N LEU A 150 -12.53 -9.98 -16.60
CA LEU A 150 -11.13 -10.10 -16.18
C LEU A 150 -10.20 -9.49 -17.23
N SER A 151 -9.18 -8.77 -16.75
CA SER A 151 -8.16 -8.13 -17.56
C SER A 151 -6.78 -8.42 -16.99
N TYR A 152 -5.80 -8.65 -17.86
CA TYR A 152 -4.40 -8.58 -17.51
C TYR A 152 -3.97 -7.14 -17.25
N ARG A 153 -3.12 -6.96 -16.24
CA ARG A 153 -2.35 -5.75 -16.00
C ARG A 153 -1.04 -5.86 -16.77
N ILE A 154 -0.85 -5.00 -17.76
CA ILE A 154 0.31 -5.03 -18.67
C ILE A 154 1.31 -3.90 -18.39
N TRP A 155 1.07 -3.10 -17.35
CA TRP A 155 2.02 -2.13 -16.83
C TRP A 155 1.88 -2.00 -15.31
N GLU A 156 2.93 -2.34 -14.58
CA GLU A 156 2.99 -2.23 -13.12
C GLU A 156 2.91 -0.76 -12.69
N GLU A 157 2.07 -0.45 -11.71
CA GLU A 157 1.55 0.91 -11.53
C GLU A 157 2.57 1.87 -10.91
N ILE A 158 3.49 1.40 -10.06
CA ILE A 158 4.55 2.26 -9.54
C ILE A 158 5.53 2.60 -10.67
N SER A 159 5.93 1.60 -11.46
CA SER A 159 6.74 1.80 -12.66
C SER A 159 6.03 2.72 -13.67
N MET A 160 4.72 2.55 -13.89
CA MET A 160 3.90 3.41 -14.75
C MET A 160 3.92 4.86 -14.26
N TYR A 161 3.65 5.08 -12.98
CA TYR A 161 3.70 6.42 -12.39
C TYR A 161 5.07 7.07 -12.54
N ASN A 162 6.14 6.33 -12.23
CA ASN A 162 7.51 6.82 -12.34
C ASN A 162 7.89 7.12 -13.79
N HIS A 163 7.51 6.25 -14.73
CA HIS A 163 7.78 6.41 -16.14
C HIS A 163 7.11 7.67 -16.69
N VAL A 164 5.81 7.88 -16.41
CA VAL A 164 5.08 9.07 -16.86
C VAL A 164 5.62 10.33 -16.19
N THR A 165 5.83 10.30 -14.87
CA THR A 165 6.31 11.45 -14.09
C THR A 165 7.69 11.91 -14.52
N ASN A 166 8.59 10.98 -14.86
CA ASN A 166 9.96 11.27 -15.26
C ASN A 166 10.17 11.25 -16.78
N SER A 167 9.10 11.08 -17.57
CA SER A 167 9.14 11.01 -19.04
C SER A 167 10.17 9.99 -19.56
N TRP A 168 10.20 8.80 -18.96
CA TRP A 168 11.05 7.72 -19.42
C TRP A 168 10.60 7.22 -20.81
N THR A 169 11.49 6.51 -21.50
CA THR A 169 11.21 5.89 -22.81
C THR A 169 11.57 4.41 -22.81
N LYS A 170 11.66 3.80 -21.62
CA LYS A 170 12.02 2.39 -21.43
C LYS A 170 10.80 1.49 -21.60
N GLU A 171 11.02 0.20 -21.82
CA GLU A 171 9.93 -0.78 -21.89
C GLU A 171 9.05 -0.76 -20.63
N HIS A 172 7.73 -0.91 -20.81
CA HIS A 172 6.78 -0.99 -19.71
C HIS A 172 6.97 -2.31 -18.97
N LEU A 173 7.06 -2.25 -17.65
CA LEU A 173 7.31 -3.44 -16.85
C LEU A 173 6.01 -4.17 -16.55
N ILE A 174 5.91 -5.43 -16.95
CA ILE A 174 4.72 -6.25 -16.75
C ILE A 174 4.78 -6.92 -15.36
N PRO A 175 3.74 -6.78 -14.51
CA PRO A 175 3.69 -7.43 -13.20
C PRO A 175 3.35 -8.92 -13.30
N ILE A 176 4.09 -9.76 -12.59
CA ILE A 176 3.86 -11.20 -12.46
C ILE A 176 3.06 -11.52 -11.18
N ASP A 177 1.99 -12.31 -11.31
CA ASP A 177 1.29 -12.94 -10.19
C ASP A 177 2.00 -14.25 -9.78
N PRO A 178 2.57 -14.32 -8.56
CA PRO A 178 3.28 -15.51 -8.10
C PRO A 178 2.39 -16.68 -7.69
N ARG A 179 1.05 -16.61 -7.83
CA ARG A 179 0.17 -17.73 -7.42
C ARG A 179 0.36 -18.99 -8.24
N LEU A 180 0.70 -18.86 -9.52
CA LEU A 180 0.95 -20.02 -10.36
C LEU A 180 2.29 -20.66 -9.99
N PRO A 181 2.37 -22.02 -9.90
CA PRO A 181 3.61 -22.71 -9.54
C PRO A 181 4.81 -22.31 -10.39
N VAL A 182 4.63 -22.17 -11.72
CA VAL A 182 5.70 -21.77 -12.64
C VAL A 182 6.26 -20.37 -12.33
N ALA A 183 5.38 -19.41 -11.99
CA ALA A 183 5.79 -18.06 -11.60
C ALA A 183 6.50 -18.06 -10.23
N ARG A 184 5.94 -18.77 -9.25
CA ARG A 184 6.55 -18.91 -7.92
C ARG A 184 7.96 -19.50 -7.99
N GLU A 185 8.12 -20.61 -8.70
CA GLU A 185 9.41 -21.29 -8.87
C GLU A 185 10.44 -20.38 -9.56
N TYR A 186 10.02 -19.69 -10.62
CA TYR A 186 10.86 -18.72 -11.31
C TYR A 186 11.32 -17.59 -10.39
N LEU A 187 10.39 -16.96 -9.65
CA LEU A 187 10.70 -15.82 -8.78
C LEU A 187 11.57 -16.20 -7.58
N LEU A 188 11.34 -17.37 -6.98
CA LEU A 188 12.22 -17.89 -5.92
C LEU A 188 13.63 -18.19 -6.45
N SER A 189 13.73 -18.81 -7.63
CA SER A 189 15.03 -19.06 -8.27
C SER A 189 15.75 -17.76 -8.65
N TYR A 190 15.00 -16.76 -9.12
CA TYR A 190 15.54 -15.44 -9.42
C TYR A 190 16.07 -14.78 -8.15
N LEU A 191 15.29 -14.75 -7.07
CA LEU A 191 15.70 -14.15 -5.81
C LEU A 191 16.96 -14.83 -5.24
N ASP A 192 17.06 -16.16 -5.31
CA ASP A 192 18.24 -16.90 -4.87
C ASP A 192 19.50 -16.47 -5.65
N LYS A 193 19.43 -16.48 -6.98
CA LYS A 193 20.54 -16.05 -7.86
C LYS A 193 20.89 -14.58 -7.63
N TRP A 194 19.89 -13.72 -7.52
CA TRP A 194 20.07 -12.29 -7.29
C TRP A 194 20.75 -12.06 -5.94
N THR A 195 20.25 -12.67 -4.87
CA THR A 195 20.80 -12.53 -3.52
C THR A 195 22.26 -13.00 -3.46
N LYS A 196 22.56 -14.11 -4.15
CA LYS A 196 23.92 -14.64 -4.27
C LYS A 196 24.87 -13.74 -5.03
N ALA A 197 24.41 -13.03 -6.06
CA ALA A 197 25.24 -12.13 -6.88
C ALA A 197 25.48 -10.75 -6.24
N HIS A 198 24.76 -10.43 -5.17
CA HIS A 198 24.79 -9.13 -4.50
C HIS A 198 25.58 -9.20 -3.18
N ASP A 199 26.84 -9.63 -3.25
CA ASP A 199 27.70 -9.95 -2.10
C ASP A 199 27.82 -8.80 -1.10
N ASN A 200 27.93 -7.56 -1.61
CA ASN A 200 28.09 -6.34 -0.82
C ASN A 200 26.80 -5.90 -0.09
N THR A 201 25.64 -6.47 -0.43
CA THR A 201 24.36 -6.13 0.18
C THR A 201 24.28 -6.61 1.62
N SER A 202 23.99 -5.68 2.53
CA SER A 202 23.74 -5.96 3.95
C SER A 202 22.24 -6.21 4.22
N VAL A 203 21.37 -5.48 3.53
CA VAL A 203 19.91 -5.59 3.64
C VAL A 203 19.30 -5.67 2.24
N VAL A 204 18.51 -6.71 2.01
CA VAL A 204 17.61 -6.80 0.86
C VAL A 204 16.33 -6.04 1.22
N ARG A 205 16.07 -4.96 0.50
CA ARG A 205 14.89 -4.10 0.67
C ARG A 205 13.83 -4.48 -0.35
N PHE A 206 12.88 -5.31 0.06
CA PHE A 206 11.68 -5.62 -0.71
C PHE A 206 10.83 -4.36 -0.88
N THR A 207 10.54 -3.99 -2.13
CA THR A 207 9.77 -2.78 -2.51
C THR A 207 8.70 -3.11 -3.56
N SER A 208 7.62 -3.78 -3.18
CA SER A 208 7.34 -4.38 -1.86
C SER A 208 7.31 -5.90 -2.03
N LEU A 209 6.14 -6.53 -1.94
CA LEU A 209 5.96 -7.94 -2.28
C LEU A 209 5.23 -8.08 -3.62
N PHE A 210 3.97 -8.53 -3.62
CA PHE A 210 3.36 -9.17 -4.80
C PHE A 210 2.22 -8.37 -5.43
N TYR A 211 1.43 -7.68 -4.62
CA TYR A 211 0.20 -7.05 -5.11
C TYR A 211 0.18 -5.58 -4.76
N ASN A 212 0.15 -4.75 -5.81
CA ASN A 212 0.01 -3.30 -5.68
C ASN A 212 -1.34 -2.91 -5.13
N PHE A 213 -1.39 -1.76 -4.47
CA PHE A 213 -2.65 -1.10 -4.22
C PHE A 213 -3.32 -0.72 -5.55
N VAL A 214 -4.63 -0.51 -5.49
CA VAL A 214 -5.39 -0.32 -6.71
C VAL A 214 -5.19 1.09 -7.25
N TRP A 215 -4.88 1.17 -8.54
CA TRP A 215 -4.82 2.43 -9.27
C TRP A 215 -5.23 2.20 -10.72
N ILE A 216 -6.48 2.52 -11.06
CA ILE A 216 -7.06 2.29 -12.39
C ILE A 216 -7.04 3.59 -13.18
N TRP A 217 -6.35 3.59 -14.32
CA TRP A 217 -6.34 4.73 -15.23
C TRP A 217 -7.41 4.64 -16.32
N GLY A 218 -8.04 5.78 -16.58
CA GLY A 218 -9.02 5.98 -17.65
C GLY A 218 -8.35 6.36 -18.96
N SER A 219 -9.09 6.24 -20.07
CA SER A 219 -8.58 6.56 -21.41
C SER A 219 -8.37 8.07 -21.64
N ASP A 220 -9.17 8.92 -21.00
CA ASP A 220 -9.11 10.39 -21.11
C ASP A 220 -8.17 11.01 -20.07
N GLU A 221 -7.19 11.82 -20.51
CA GLU A 221 -6.28 12.55 -19.61
C GLU A 221 -7.02 13.47 -18.62
N ARG A 222 -8.17 14.01 -19.02
CA ARG A 222 -9.02 14.87 -18.18
C ARG A 222 -9.70 14.09 -17.05
N ASN A 223 -9.78 12.77 -17.18
CA ASN A 223 -10.34 11.85 -16.19
C ASN A 223 -9.41 10.64 -16.01
N ARG A 224 -8.10 10.90 -15.89
CA ARG A 224 -7.09 9.84 -15.87
C ARG A 224 -7.24 8.92 -14.68
N ASN A 225 -7.59 9.42 -13.50
CA ASN A 225 -7.66 8.61 -12.27
C ASN A 225 -9.11 8.13 -12.06
N LEU A 226 -9.45 6.92 -12.53
CA LEU A 226 -10.80 6.37 -12.36
C LEU A 226 -11.04 5.85 -10.95
N PHE A 227 -10.02 5.21 -10.36
CA PHE A 227 -10.10 4.65 -9.02
C PHE A 227 -8.72 4.49 -8.41
N SER A 228 -8.60 4.80 -7.10
CA SER A 228 -7.46 4.38 -6.30
C SER A 228 -7.87 4.13 -4.86
N ASP A 229 -7.29 3.07 -4.28
CA ASP A 229 -7.45 2.72 -2.88
C ASP A 229 -6.22 1.95 -2.41
N TRP A 230 -5.48 2.54 -1.48
CA TRP A 230 -4.21 2.04 -0.95
C TRP A 230 -4.32 0.68 -0.27
N ALA A 231 -5.50 0.29 0.21
CA ALA A 231 -5.73 -0.97 0.93
C ALA A 231 -6.76 -1.89 0.24
N SER A 232 -7.14 -1.60 -1.01
CA SER A 232 -8.02 -2.47 -1.79
C SER A 232 -7.29 -3.71 -2.32
N TYR A 233 -8.05 -4.80 -2.42
CA TYR A 233 -7.59 -6.11 -2.89
C TYR A 233 -7.92 -6.38 -4.37
N ASP A 234 -8.50 -5.42 -5.10
CA ASP A 234 -9.00 -5.67 -6.46
C ASP A 234 -7.87 -5.98 -7.47
N PHE A 235 -6.61 -5.69 -7.12
CA PHE A 235 -5.41 -6.01 -7.91
C PHE A 235 -4.73 -7.34 -7.53
N SER A 236 -5.29 -8.09 -6.58
CA SER A 236 -4.77 -9.41 -6.19
C SER A 236 -5.57 -10.59 -6.78
N VAL A 237 -6.62 -10.30 -7.55
CA VAL A 237 -7.49 -11.32 -8.15
C VAL A 237 -6.84 -11.92 -9.39
N SER A 238 -7.02 -13.23 -9.56
CA SER A 238 -6.67 -13.97 -10.75
C SER A 238 -7.53 -15.22 -10.84
N GLU A 239 -7.57 -15.84 -12.01
CA GLU A 239 -8.25 -17.13 -12.19
C GLU A 239 -7.79 -18.18 -11.18
N LYS A 240 -6.51 -18.14 -10.77
CA LYS A 240 -5.98 -19.03 -9.74
C LYS A 240 -6.47 -18.66 -8.35
N ALA A 241 -6.49 -17.38 -8.00
CA ALA A 241 -7.00 -16.92 -6.71
C ALA A 241 -8.49 -17.28 -6.52
N LEU A 242 -9.30 -17.20 -7.58
CA LEU A 242 -10.73 -17.55 -7.55
C LEU A 242 -10.95 -19.06 -7.34
N GLU A 243 -10.15 -19.90 -8.01
CA GLU A 243 -10.16 -21.36 -7.82
C GLU A 243 -9.74 -21.77 -6.40
N GLU A 244 -8.67 -21.16 -5.88
CA GLU A 244 -8.19 -21.38 -4.51
C GLU A 244 -9.24 -20.95 -3.48
N PHE A 245 -9.94 -19.84 -3.75
CA PHE A 245 -11.02 -19.37 -2.90
C PHE A 245 -12.17 -20.38 -2.84
N GLU A 246 -12.66 -20.83 -3.99
CA GLU A 246 -13.75 -21.80 -4.04
C GLU A 246 -13.38 -23.11 -3.32
N THR A 247 -12.16 -23.59 -3.54
CA THR A 247 -11.63 -24.79 -2.86
C THR A 247 -11.56 -24.61 -1.34
N THR A 248 -11.17 -23.42 -0.87
CA THR A 248 -10.96 -23.14 0.56
C THR A 248 -12.26 -22.88 1.31
N TYR A 249 -13.21 -22.16 0.70
CA TYR A 249 -14.40 -21.66 1.37
C TYR A 249 -15.70 -22.35 0.95
N GLY A 250 -15.67 -23.17 -0.10
CA GLY A 250 -16.82 -23.94 -0.57
C GLY A 250 -17.90 -23.13 -1.30
N TYR A 251 -17.57 -21.92 -1.76
CA TYR A 251 -18.43 -21.10 -2.63
C TYR A 251 -17.58 -20.27 -3.59
N SER A 252 -18.11 -19.99 -4.78
CA SER A 252 -17.42 -19.20 -5.82
C SER A 252 -17.68 -17.71 -5.65
N LEU A 253 -16.67 -16.90 -5.97
CA LEU A 253 -16.82 -15.45 -6.14
C LEU A 253 -17.19 -15.13 -7.59
N THR A 254 -17.90 -14.04 -7.79
CA THR A 254 -18.17 -13.47 -9.11
C THR A 254 -17.49 -12.12 -9.30
N ALA A 255 -17.55 -11.55 -10.51
CA ALA A 255 -17.03 -10.21 -10.75
C ALA A 255 -17.70 -9.17 -9.84
N GLU A 256 -19.00 -9.31 -9.58
CA GLU A 256 -19.76 -8.39 -8.73
C GLU A 256 -19.29 -8.35 -7.26
N ASP A 257 -18.66 -9.41 -6.75
CA ASP A 257 -18.04 -9.41 -5.42
C ASP A 257 -16.88 -8.41 -5.31
N PHE A 258 -16.26 -8.04 -6.44
CA PHE A 258 -15.20 -7.03 -6.54
C PHE A 258 -15.76 -5.70 -7.08
N ILE A 259 -16.55 -5.77 -8.15
CA ILE A 259 -17.06 -4.61 -8.88
C ILE A 259 -18.09 -3.81 -8.09
N ASN A 260 -18.94 -4.47 -7.30
CA ASN A 260 -19.91 -3.84 -6.41
C ASN A 260 -20.69 -2.69 -7.10
N LYS A 261 -21.33 -2.98 -8.23
CA LYS A 261 -22.08 -2.01 -9.05
C LYS A 261 -21.25 -0.79 -9.46
N GLY A 262 -19.98 -1.00 -9.78
CA GLY A 262 -19.03 0.05 -10.16
C GLY A 262 -18.51 0.88 -8.98
N LYS A 263 -18.94 0.60 -7.75
CA LYS A 263 -18.40 1.26 -6.54
C LYS A 263 -17.07 0.66 -6.11
N LEU A 264 -16.74 -0.53 -6.60
CA LEU A 264 -15.61 -1.36 -6.17
C LEU A 264 -15.67 -1.70 -4.68
N GLN A 265 -14.74 -2.54 -4.21
CA GLN A 265 -14.66 -2.94 -2.81
C GLN A 265 -13.75 -2.00 -2.00
N VAL A 266 -14.12 -0.72 -1.94
CA VAL A 266 -13.31 0.29 -1.23
C VAL A 266 -13.14 -0.04 0.26
N THR A 267 -11.99 0.30 0.83
CA THR A 267 -11.62 0.11 2.23
C THR A 267 -12.53 0.90 3.15
N HIS A 268 -13.14 1.99 2.68
CA HIS A 268 -14.08 2.78 3.48
C HIS A 268 -15.47 2.13 3.64
N MET A 269 -15.74 1.00 2.97
CA MET A 269 -16.97 0.22 3.16
C MET A 269 -16.74 -0.95 4.11
N PRO A 270 -17.69 -1.25 5.03
CA PRO A 270 -17.63 -2.46 5.82
C PRO A 270 -17.50 -3.69 4.91
N PRO A 271 -16.54 -4.60 5.14
CA PRO A 271 -16.33 -5.71 4.25
C PRO A 271 -17.51 -6.69 4.31
N THR A 272 -17.92 -7.19 3.14
CA THR A 272 -18.80 -8.35 3.07
C THR A 272 -18.09 -9.60 3.62
N LYS A 273 -18.84 -10.68 3.84
CA LYS A 273 -18.24 -11.99 4.16
C LYS A 273 -17.26 -12.42 3.06
N ALA A 274 -17.66 -12.31 1.79
CA ALA A 274 -16.84 -12.62 0.63
C ALA A 274 -15.51 -11.85 0.62
N LYS A 275 -15.56 -10.51 0.80
CA LYS A 275 -14.36 -9.67 0.90
C LYS A 275 -13.47 -10.10 2.07
N SER A 276 -14.06 -10.33 3.24
CA SER A 276 -13.31 -10.73 4.45
C SER A 276 -12.60 -12.08 4.28
N ASP A 277 -13.27 -13.05 3.66
CA ASP A 277 -12.69 -14.36 3.35
C ASP A 277 -11.57 -14.24 2.30
N TYR A 278 -11.78 -13.42 1.27
CA TYR A 278 -10.79 -13.20 0.22
C TYR A 278 -9.53 -12.48 0.75
N MET A 279 -9.70 -11.50 1.63
CA MET A 279 -8.58 -10.84 2.33
C MET A 279 -7.75 -11.84 3.14
N LYS A 280 -8.38 -12.79 3.85
CA LYS A 280 -7.71 -13.85 4.61
C LYS A 280 -6.97 -14.84 3.71
N LEU A 281 -7.57 -15.24 2.60
CA LEU A 281 -6.93 -16.11 1.61
C LEU A 281 -5.65 -15.47 1.08
N THR A 282 -5.76 -14.22 0.64
CA THR A 282 -4.63 -13.47 0.07
C THR A 282 -3.57 -13.18 1.13
N ASN A 283 -3.92 -12.79 2.36
CA ASN A 283 -2.94 -12.61 3.43
C ASN A 283 -2.18 -13.92 3.75
N SER A 284 -2.88 -15.05 3.79
CA SER A 284 -2.26 -16.36 4.01
C SER A 284 -1.27 -16.73 2.90
N PHE A 285 -1.64 -16.48 1.64
CA PHE A 285 -0.77 -16.71 0.49
C PHE A 285 0.49 -15.83 0.54
N VAL A 286 0.31 -14.52 0.74
CA VAL A 286 1.41 -13.54 0.78
C VAL A 286 2.36 -13.85 1.94
N ALA A 287 1.83 -14.17 3.13
CA ALA A 287 2.66 -14.50 4.29
C ALA A 287 3.52 -15.76 4.06
N LYS A 288 2.93 -16.80 3.45
CA LYS A 288 3.65 -18.04 3.14
C LYS A 288 4.76 -17.82 2.14
N LEU A 289 4.47 -17.20 1.00
CA LEU A 289 5.49 -16.96 -0.03
C LEU A 289 6.54 -15.93 0.43
N GLY A 290 6.12 -14.89 1.15
CA GLY A 290 7.03 -13.92 1.76
C GLY A 290 8.02 -14.60 2.68
N ARG A 291 7.58 -15.59 3.48
CA ARG A 291 8.47 -16.36 4.36
C ARG A 291 9.53 -17.11 3.56
N GLU A 292 9.15 -17.78 2.48
CA GLU A 292 10.11 -18.48 1.61
C GLU A 292 11.16 -17.53 1.02
N MET A 293 10.75 -16.32 0.63
CA MET A 293 11.67 -15.29 0.13
C MET A 293 12.62 -14.77 1.20
N VAL A 294 12.11 -14.54 2.42
CA VAL A 294 12.94 -14.13 3.56
C VAL A 294 13.95 -15.23 3.93
N ASP A 295 13.53 -16.50 3.95
CA ASP A 295 14.42 -17.63 4.24
C ASP A 295 15.57 -17.71 3.21
N ILE A 296 15.30 -17.44 1.92
CA ILE A 296 16.36 -17.31 0.90
C ILE A 296 17.34 -16.21 1.29
N VAL A 297 16.86 -15.00 1.61
CA VAL A 297 17.72 -13.87 1.99
C VAL A 297 18.58 -14.20 3.22
N HIS A 298 17.96 -14.81 4.24
CA HIS A 298 18.63 -15.23 5.47
C HIS A 298 19.69 -16.32 5.22
N SER A 299 19.47 -17.22 4.26
CA SER A 299 20.44 -18.27 3.92
C SER A 299 21.79 -17.71 3.43
N TYR A 300 21.80 -16.48 2.88
CA TYR A 300 23.00 -15.74 2.50
C TYR A 300 23.52 -14.79 3.59
N ASN A 301 23.06 -14.91 4.83
CA ASN A 301 23.41 -14.04 5.97
C ASN A 301 23.13 -12.54 5.74
N LYS A 302 22.10 -12.24 4.94
CA LYS A 302 21.61 -10.88 4.71
C LYS A 302 20.33 -10.66 5.49
N LYS A 303 20.01 -9.41 5.79
CA LYS A 303 18.73 -9.03 6.41
C LYS A 303 17.66 -8.78 5.35
N ALA A 304 16.41 -9.04 5.67
CA ALA A 304 15.26 -8.78 4.81
C ALA A 304 14.40 -7.66 5.40
N TYR A 305 14.31 -6.53 4.71
CA TYR A 305 13.42 -5.42 5.08
C TYR A 305 12.29 -5.31 4.07
N VAL A 306 11.08 -4.98 4.52
CA VAL A 306 9.92 -4.76 3.65
C VAL A 306 9.50 -3.29 3.66
N PHE A 307 9.19 -2.76 2.49
CA PHE A 307 8.58 -1.45 2.35
C PHE A 307 7.05 -1.56 2.52
N TYR A 308 6.48 -0.75 3.41
CA TYR A 308 5.05 -0.74 3.71
C TYR A 308 4.32 0.35 2.91
N ASP A 309 4.37 0.20 1.59
CA ASP A 309 3.69 0.98 0.55
C ASP A 309 3.78 0.14 -0.75
N ASP A 310 3.39 0.67 -1.91
CA ASP A 310 3.50 -0.01 -3.22
C ASP A 310 2.80 -1.39 -3.21
N SER A 311 3.53 -2.46 -3.57
CA SER A 311 3.06 -3.85 -3.63
C SER A 311 2.85 -4.55 -2.28
N TRP A 312 2.10 -3.92 -1.36
CA TRP A 312 1.90 -4.39 0.02
C TRP A 312 0.59 -5.16 0.26
N ILE A 313 -0.32 -5.24 -0.70
CA ILE A 313 -1.64 -5.85 -0.48
C ILE A 313 -1.48 -7.33 -0.08
N GLY A 314 -2.14 -7.70 1.01
CA GLY A 314 -2.02 -9.01 1.64
C GLY A 314 -0.80 -9.18 2.56
N LEU A 315 0.15 -8.23 2.62
CA LEU A 315 1.21 -8.25 3.64
C LEU A 315 0.63 -8.15 5.05
N GLU A 316 -0.35 -7.25 5.20
CA GLU A 316 -1.09 -6.97 6.43
C GLU A 316 -0.20 -6.88 7.68
N PRO A 317 0.60 -5.81 7.85
CA PRO A 317 1.55 -5.72 8.96
C PRO A 317 0.98 -5.83 10.38
N TYR A 318 -0.32 -5.55 10.55
CA TYR A 318 -1.05 -5.71 11.81
C TYR A 318 -1.77 -7.07 11.95
N SER A 319 -1.67 -7.94 10.95
CA SER A 319 -2.14 -9.32 11.03
C SER A 319 -1.18 -10.18 11.87
N PRO A 320 -1.68 -11.14 12.66
CA PRO A 320 -0.84 -12.14 13.32
C PRO A 320 0.08 -12.92 12.37
N LEU A 321 -0.28 -13.01 11.09
CA LEU A 321 0.54 -13.71 10.09
C LEU A 321 1.81 -12.94 9.70
N PHE A 322 1.87 -11.62 9.88
CA PHE A 322 3.03 -10.82 9.47
C PHE A 322 4.32 -11.28 10.15
N LYS A 323 4.26 -11.56 11.46
CA LYS A 323 5.39 -12.07 12.25
C LYS A 323 5.97 -13.37 11.69
N THR A 324 5.13 -14.21 11.07
CA THR A 324 5.56 -15.51 10.52
C THR A 324 6.48 -15.36 9.32
N ILE A 325 6.42 -14.21 8.64
CA ILE A 325 7.26 -13.87 7.48
C ILE A 325 8.72 -13.66 7.89
N ASN A 326 8.97 -13.26 9.15
CA ASN A 326 10.30 -13.13 9.74
C ASN A 326 11.17 -12.00 9.16
N PHE A 327 10.57 -10.86 8.76
CA PHE A 327 11.34 -9.68 8.35
C PHE A 327 12.21 -9.14 9.51
N ASP A 328 13.40 -8.66 9.17
CA ASP A 328 14.31 -7.98 10.10
C ASP A 328 13.97 -6.50 10.29
N GLY A 329 13.18 -5.92 9.38
CA GLY A 329 12.80 -4.52 9.44
C GLY A 329 11.63 -4.17 8.52
N LEU A 330 10.94 -3.10 8.88
CA LEU A 330 9.89 -2.48 8.07
C LEU A 330 10.23 -1.02 7.83
N ILE A 331 10.04 -0.58 6.59
CA ILE A 331 10.28 0.79 6.16
C ILE A 331 8.93 1.40 5.79
N LYS A 332 8.59 2.57 6.33
CA LYS A 332 7.37 3.32 5.95
C LYS A 332 7.75 4.71 5.49
N CYS A 333 7.15 5.20 4.41
CA CYS A 333 7.30 6.61 4.07
C CYS A 333 6.32 7.48 4.84
N VAL A 334 6.80 8.65 5.28
CA VAL A 334 6.08 9.51 6.22
C VAL A 334 6.02 10.97 5.77
N PHE A 335 4.85 11.56 6.01
CA PHE A 335 4.52 12.98 5.85
C PHE A 335 4.05 13.59 7.18
N SER A 336 3.56 12.74 8.08
CA SER A 336 2.76 13.14 9.25
C SER A 336 3.00 12.23 10.46
N GLY A 337 2.36 12.55 11.59
CA GLY A 337 2.58 11.84 12.85
C GLY A 337 1.94 10.45 12.86
N PHE A 338 0.74 10.28 12.30
CA PHE A 338 0.06 8.98 12.34
C PHE A 338 0.85 7.89 11.59
N GLU A 339 1.60 8.23 10.55
CA GLU A 339 2.39 7.27 9.78
C GLU A 339 3.61 6.78 10.55
N VAL A 340 4.14 7.61 11.45
CA VAL A 340 5.14 7.18 12.45
C VAL A 340 4.54 6.08 13.32
N ARG A 341 3.31 6.28 13.79
CA ARG A 341 2.59 5.30 14.60
C ARG A 341 2.25 4.04 13.82
N LEU A 342 1.77 4.19 12.59
CA LEU A 342 1.50 3.12 11.65
C LEU A 342 2.73 2.22 11.46
N CYS A 343 3.92 2.82 11.33
CA CYS A 343 5.18 2.09 11.25
C CYS A 343 5.51 1.44 12.60
N SER A 344 5.64 2.22 13.67
CA SER A 344 6.12 1.75 14.99
C SER A 344 5.22 0.73 15.70
N GLY A 345 3.95 0.63 15.31
CA GLY A 345 2.99 -0.30 15.89
C GLY A 345 3.10 -1.72 15.34
N VAL A 346 3.89 -1.94 14.29
CA VAL A 346 4.12 -3.27 13.71
C VAL A 346 5.10 -4.08 14.56
N GLU A 347 4.84 -5.36 14.75
CA GLU A 347 5.78 -6.23 15.46
C GLU A 347 6.94 -6.66 14.53
N VAL A 348 8.02 -5.87 14.50
CA VAL A 348 9.24 -6.16 13.73
C VAL A 348 10.48 -5.63 14.46
N PRO A 349 11.69 -6.23 14.27
CA PRO A 349 12.87 -5.82 15.04
C PRO A 349 13.35 -4.38 14.78
N CYS A 350 13.12 -3.83 13.58
CA CYS A 350 13.59 -2.52 13.19
C CYS A 350 12.54 -1.75 12.39
N HIS A 351 12.22 -0.54 12.84
CA HIS A 351 11.38 0.41 12.12
C HIS A 351 12.24 1.52 11.53
N GLU A 352 12.05 1.75 10.23
CA GLU A 352 12.71 2.84 9.53
C GLU A 352 11.67 3.75 8.87
N LEU A 353 11.84 5.07 9.03
CA LEU A 353 11.00 6.05 8.35
C LEU A 353 11.75 6.64 7.16
N ARG A 354 11.18 6.53 5.96
CA ARG A 354 11.65 7.27 4.79
C ARG A 354 10.98 8.65 4.78
N LEU A 355 11.76 9.67 5.08
CA LEU A 355 11.32 11.05 5.20
C LEU A 355 11.00 11.67 3.84
N HIS A 356 10.17 12.72 3.88
CA HIS A 356 9.89 13.61 2.76
C HIS A 356 10.50 15.00 2.98
N PRO A 357 10.74 15.77 1.90
CA PRO A 357 10.42 15.46 0.50
C PRO A 357 11.26 14.34 -0.10
N TYR A 358 10.66 13.53 -0.98
CA TYR A 358 11.40 12.63 -1.85
C TYR A 358 12.25 13.49 -2.80
N LEU A 359 13.49 13.07 -3.08
CA LEU A 359 14.43 13.85 -3.87
C LEU A 359 14.08 13.76 -5.37
N PHE A 360 12.97 14.39 -5.77
CA PHE A 360 12.45 14.50 -7.14
C PHE A 360 12.15 15.96 -7.51
N PRO A 361 12.17 16.32 -8.81
CA PRO A 361 11.87 17.69 -9.24
C PRO A 361 10.48 18.19 -8.80
N VAL A 362 9.49 17.31 -8.85
CA VAL A 362 8.11 17.56 -8.42
C VAL A 362 7.74 16.65 -7.26
N GLY A 363 7.05 17.21 -6.27
CA GLY A 363 6.47 16.48 -5.15
C GLY A 363 5.09 15.91 -5.51
N LEU A 364 4.45 15.30 -4.51
CA LEU A 364 3.10 14.76 -4.65
C LEU A 364 2.10 15.88 -5.01
N GLY A 365 1.19 15.60 -5.95
CA GLY A 365 0.27 16.59 -6.51
C GLY A 365 0.89 17.53 -7.54
N GLY A 366 2.13 17.29 -8.00
CA GLY A 366 2.78 18.03 -9.09
C GLY A 366 3.43 19.36 -8.67
N ALA A 367 3.41 19.70 -7.38
CA ALA A 367 4.03 20.91 -6.85
C ALA A 367 5.56 20.87 -7.03
N PRO A 368 6.21 22.02 -7.33
CA PRO A 368 7.66 22.07 -7.44
C PRO A 368 8.32 21.76 -6.09
N THR A 369 9.32 20.88 -6.08
CA THR A 369 10.13 20.56 -4.89
C THR A 369 11.59 20.84 -5.16
N PHE A 370 12.28 20.00 -5.94
CA PHE A 370 13.67 20.22 -6.36
C PHE A 370 13.75 20.84 -7.76
N LYS A 371 12.90 21.83 -8.04
CA LYS A 371 12.91 22.61 -9.28
C LYS A 371 12.58 24.08 -9.00
N GLU A 372 12.65 24.92 -10.02
CA GLU A 372 12.30 26.34 -9.90
C GLU A 372 10.92 26.55 -9.22
N GLY A 373 10.87 27.45 -8.25
CA GLY A 373 9.70 27.71 -7.40
C GLY A 373 9.55 26.79 -6.18
N GLY A 374 10.35 25.72 -6.06
CA GLY A 374 10.35 24.82 -4.91
C GLY A 374 11.12 25.36 -3.70
N SER A 375 10.78 24.87 -2.50
CA SER A 375 11.48 25.19 -1.25
C SER A 375 11.63 23.92 -0.39
N PRO A 376 12.48 22.97 -0.80
CA PRO A 376 12.55 21.64 -0.20
C PRO A 376 12.94 21.69 1.28
N GLU A 377 13.67 22.71 1.73
CA GLU A 377 14.02 22.93 3.14
C GLU A 377 12.78 23.23 4.00
N LYS A 378 11.82 24.00 3.47
CA LYS A 378 10.56 24.30 4.17
C LYS A 378 9.65 23.09 4.21
N ASP A 379 9.61 22.33 3.12
CA ASP A 379 8.87 21.08 3.05
C ASP A 379 9.41 20.07 4.07
N ALA A 380 10.73 19.85 4.11
CA ALA A 380 11.38 18.97 5.08
C ALA A 380 11.06 19.37 6.52
N ARG A 381 11.16 20.67 6.84
CA ARG A 381 10.84 21.19 8.17
C ARG A 381 9.38 20.97 8.54
N ARG A 382 8.46 21.22 7.61
CA ARG A 382 7.01 21.03 7.84
C ARG A 382 6.70 19.58 8.16
N TYR A 383 7.20 18.64 7.36
CA TYR A 383 6.99 17.20 7.62
C TYR A 383 7.65 16.78 8.93
N TRP A 384 8.86 17.26 9.21
CA TRP A 384 9.57 16.94 10.45
C TRP A 384 8.82 17.38 11.71
N ILE A 385 8.19 18.56 11.72
CA ILE A 385 7.37 19.02 12.85
C ILE A 385 6.24 18.03 13.14
N SER A 386 5.59 17.51 12.11
CA SER A 386 4.53 16.50 12.26
C SER A 386 5.08 15.14 12.70
N VAL A 387 6.21 14.69 12.13
CA VAL A 387 6.84 13.40 12.47
C VAL A 387 7.37 13.40 13.90
N ARG A 388 8.09 14.45 14.32
CA ARG A 388 8.83 14.46 15.59
C ARG A 388 7.95 14.35 16.82
N ARG A 389 6.71 14.87 16.79
CA ARG A 389 5.80 14.77 17.93
C ARG A 389 5.37 13.34 18.20
N ALA A 390 5.22 12.52 17.16
CA ALA A 390 4.87 11.11 17.31
C ALA A 390 6.08 10.28 17.77
N LEU A 391 7.30 10.66 17.35
CA LEU A 391 8.55 10.05 17.83
C LEU A 391 8.77 10.19 19.35
N LEU A 392 8.12 11.16 20.01
CA LEU A 392 8.13 11.28 21.47
C LEU A 392 7.43 10.11 22.18
N HIS A 393 6.52 9.43 21.47
CA HIS A 393 5.67 8.37 22.00
C HIS A 393 5.84 7.05 21.24
N SER A 394 6.79 6.98 20.32
CA SER A 394 6.95 5.81 19.44
C SER A 394 8.40 5.54 19.12
N LYS A 395 8.75 4.26 19.27
CA LYS A 395 10.09 3.79 19.03
C LYS A 395 10.30 3.61 17.53
N ILE A 396 11.26 4.35 16.99
CA ILE A 396 11.75 4.21 15.62
C ILE A 396 13.26 4.05 15.70
N GLU A 397 13.77 3.01 15.04
CA GLU A 397 15.19 2.72 15.05
C GLU A 397 15.95 3.63 14.10
N ARG A 398 15.37 3.96 12.94
CA ARG A 398 16.09 4.64 11.85
C ARG A 398 15.21 5.62 11.09
N ILE A 399 15.84 6.60 10.46
CA ILE A 399 15.23 7.48 9.47
C ILE A 399 16.06 7.45 8.18
N GLY A 400 15.53 7.98 7.08
CA GLY A 400 16.29 8.07 5.84
C GLY A 400 15.62 8.92 4.78
N LEU A 401 16.25 9.02 3.62
CA LEU A 401 15.73 9.70 2.43
C LEU A 401 15.70 8.75 1.23
N GLY A 402 14.99 9.13 0.18
CA GLY A 402 15.00 8.42 -1.12
C GLY A 402 14.90 9.41 -2.28
N GLY A 403 15.35 8.98 -3.47
CA GLY A 403 15.33 9.76 -4.71
C GLY A 403 16.72 10.04 -5.27
N TYR A 404 16.85 11.05 -6.11
CA TYR A 404 18.10 11.40 -6.80
C TYR A 404 18.92 12.40 -5.99
N LEU A 405 20.12 11.99 -5.59
CA LEU A 405 20.94 12.76 -4.66
C LEU A 405 21.49 14.03 -5.31
N HIS A 406 21.79 14.01 -6.61
CA HIS A 406 22.34 15.18 -7.32
C HIS A 406 21.45 16.43 -7.24
N LEU A 407 20.13 16.25 -7.07
CA LEU A 407 19.20 17.37 -6.99
C LEU A 407 19.49 18.29 -5.80
N VAL A 408 20.08 17.79 -4.73
CA VAL A 408 20.33 18.57 -3.50
C VAL A 408 21.47 19.57 -3.65
N GLU A 409 22.34 19.44 -4.66
CA GLU A 409 23.49 20.34 -4.87
C GLU A 409 23.08 21.81 -5.04
N LYS A 410 21.88 22.03 -5.61
CA LYS A 410 21.32 23.37 -5.84
C LYS A 410 20.59 23.93 -4.60
N TYR A 411 20.47 23.17 -3.52
CA TYR A 411 19.65 23.50 -2.35
C TYR A 411 20.46 23.34 -1.04
N PRO A 412 21.48 24.19 -0.77
CA PRO A 412 22.31 24.08 0.43
C PRO A 412 21.51 24.20 1.73
N LEU A 413 20.44 25.01 1.75
CA LEU A 413 19.56 25.13 2.92
C LEU A 413 18.82 23.83 3.25
N PHE A 414 18.49 23.02 2.24
CA PHE A 414 17.92 21.70 2.45
C PHE A 414 18.96 20.76 3.07
N VAL A 415 20.21 20.80 2.58
CA VAL A 415 21.31 20.00 3.14
C VAL A 415 21.54 20.34 4.62
N ASP A 416 21.51 21.63 4.98
CA ASP A 416 21.60 22.11 6.37
C ASP A 416 20.42 21.62 7.22
N GLU A 417 19.21 21.63 6.67
CA GLU A 417 18.01 21.20 7.38
C GLU A 417 18.02 19.70 7.67
N ILE A 418 18.42 18.87 6.70
CA ILE A 418 18.57 17.42 6.92
C ILE A 418 19.62 17.14 8.00
N GLU A 419 20.75 17.85 8.00
CA GLU A 419 21.76 17.71 9.06
C GLU A 419 21.19 18.03 10.46
N LYS A 420 20.29 19.02 10.58
CA LYS A 420 19.60 19.30 11.85
C LYS A 420 18.63 18.18 12.21
N ILE A 421 17.84 17.71 11.25
CA ILE A 421 16.86 16.63 11.46
C ILE A 421 17.54 15.35 11.95
N THR A 422 18.67 14.94 11.36
CA THR A 422 19.36 13.72 11.79
C THR A 422 19.94 13.85 13.21
N LYS A 423 20.40 15.04 13.60
CA LYS A 423 20.83 15.33 14.97
C LYS A 423 19.65 15.31 15.94
N GLU A 424 18.54 15.96 15.62
CA GLU A 424 17.33 16.01 16.45
C GLU A 424 16.72 14.62 16.61
N PHE A 425 16.66 13.81 15.56
CA PHE A 425 16.21 12.41 15.64
C PHE A 425 17.03 11.59 16.64
N ASN A 426 18.37 11.67 16.56
CA ASN A 426 19.24 10.94 17.49
C ASN A 426 19.09 11.44 18.94
N GLN A 427 18.85 12.74 19.14
CA GLN A 427 18.54 13.29 20.46
C GLN A 427 17.19 12.77 20.99
N ILE A 428 16.14 12.79 20.17
CA ILE A 428 14.82 12.26 20.54
C ILE A 428 14.95 10.78 20.92
N LYS A 429 15.59 9.96 20.08
CA LYS A 429 15.81 8.53 20.34
C LYS A 429 16.56 8.27 21.66
N GLU A 430 17.53 9.12 22.00
CA GLU A 430 18.26 9.02 23.28
C GLU A 430 17.43 9.46 24.49
N LEU A 431 16.52 10.41 24.30
CA LEU A 431 15.62 10.93 25.34
C LEU A 431 14.39 10.05 25.57
N THR A 432 13.94 9.32 24.54
CA THR A 432 12.75 8.45 24.58
C THR A 432 13.09 6.98 24.78
N SER A 433 14.34 6.66 25.11
CA SER A 433 14.70 5.30 25.53
C SER A 433 13.87 4.88 26.75
N ALA A 434 13.58 3.58 26.88
CA ALA A 434 12.63 3.04 27.86
C ALA A 434 12.91 3.44 29.33
N GLU A 435 14.15 3.78 29.65
CA GLU A 435 14.56 4.26 30.99
C GLU A 435 14.18 5.72 31.27
N LYS A 436 13.84 6.50 30.23
CA LYS A 436 13.67 7.96 30.30
C LYS A 436 12.28 8.44 29.85
N SER A 437 11.39 7.55 29.41
CA SER A 437 10.06 7.92 28.92
C SER A 437 9.08 8.25 30.06
N VAL A 438 8.24 9.26 29.83
CA VAL A 438 7.15 9.63 30.77
C VAL A 438 6.03 8.59 30.68
N PRO A 439 5.48 8.12 31.82
CA PRO A 439 4.41 7.14 31.81
C PRO A 439 3.19 7.67 31.06
N ILE A 440 2.67 6.83 30.17
CA ILE A 440 1.44 7.06 29.44
C ILE A 440 0.28 6.94 30.43
N LEU A 441 -0.49 8.02 30.59
CA LEU A 441 -1.45 8.15 31.70
C LEU A 441 -2.80 7.46 31.43
N ASN A 442 -3.20 7.31 30.16
CA ASN A 442 -4.53 6.86 29.77
C ASN A 442 -4.49 5.92 28.55
N LYS A 443 -5.40 4.93 28.53
CA LYS A 443 -5.70 4.12 27.34
C LYS A 443 -6.92 4.66 26.60
N ILE A 444 -6.79 4.83 25.30
CA ILE A 444 -7.83 5.28 24.38
C ILE A 444 -8.06 4.15 23.37
N ALA A 445 -9.33 3.76 23.16
CA ALA A 445 -9.70 2.88 22.07
C ALA A 445 -10.25 3.67 20.89
N VAL A 446 -9.84 3.34 19.68
CA VAL A 446 -10.46 3.80 18.44
C VAL A 446 -11.28 2.63 17.89
N LEU A 447 -12.60 2.82 17.82
CA LEU A 447 -13.57 1.79 17.44
C LEU A 447 -13.98 1.97 15.98
N HIS A 448 -13.71 0.95 15.15
CA HIS A 448 -14.17 0.87 13.75
C HIS A 448 -14.17 -0.58 13.23
N THR A 449 -14.75 -0.84 12.06
CA THR A 449 -15.01 -2.20 11.56
C THR A 449 -13.76 -3.09 11.51
N TYR A 450 -12.62 -2.55 11.10
CA TYR A 450 -11.38 -3.32 10.95
C TYR A 450 -10.61 -3.58 12.26
N GLY A 451 -10.87 -2.84 13.34
CA GLY A 451 -10.07 -2.86 14.56
C GLY A 451 -8.56 -2.83 14.32
N SER A 452 -7.82 -3.67 15.03
CA SER A 452 -6.35 -3.71 14.99
C SER A 452 -5.76 -3.90 13.59
N LEU A 453 -6.45 -4.58 12.67
CA LEU A 453 -5.98 -4.84 11.30
C LEU A 453 -5.74 -3.55 10.49
N ARG A 454 -6.42 -2.46 10.82
CA ARG A 454 -6.23 -1.13 10.19
C ARG A 454 -5.85 -0.08 11.23
N SER A 455 -4.95 -0.43 12.14
CA SER A 455 -4.42 0.53 13.11
C SER A 455 -3.77 1.71 12.40
N TRP A 456 -4.13 2.93 12.80
CA TRP A 456 -3.63 4.22 12.31
C TRP A 456 -3.96 4.60 10.85
N THR A 457 -4.48 3.72 10.00
CA THR A 457 -4.69 4.00 8.57
C THR A 457 -6.14 3.81 8.14
N LEU A 458 -6.58 4.62 7.17
CA LEU A 458 -7.89 4.48 6.51
C LEU A 458 -7.78 3.97 5.08
N SER A 459 -6.72 4.37 4.39
CA SER A 459 -6.29 3.92 3.07
C SER A 459 -5.19 4.90 2.63
N GLY A 460 -3.92 4.61 2.95
CA GLY A 460 -2.79 5.40 2.47
C GLY A 460 -2.42 6.59 3.34
N HIS A 461 -2.08 7.69 2.69
CA HIS A 461 -1.47 8.87 3.28
C HIS A 461 -2.48 9.93 3.73
N PHE A 462 -2.03 10.89 4.54
CA PHE A 462 -2.90 11.98 5.02
C PHE A 462 -3.57 12.75 3.86
N HIS A 463 -2.80 13.08 2.82
CA HIS A 463 -3.28 13.87 1.69
C HIS A 463 -4.27 13.10 0.79
N GLU A 464 -4.33 11.78 0.91
CA GLU A 464 -5.28 10.91 0.21
C GLU A 464 -6.58 10.73 1.02
N THR A 465 -6.52 10.94 2.34
CA THR A 465 -7.62 10.61 3.28
C THR A 465 -8.13 11.79 4.10
N PHE A 466 -7.62 13.02 3.85
CA PHE A 466 -7.93 14.22 4.64
C PHE A 466 -9.42 14.58 4.72
N MET A 467 -10.26 14.05 3.83
CA MET A 467 -11.70 14.24 3.84
C MET A 467 -12.43 13.40 4.89
N HIS A 468 -11.74 12.47 5.56
CA HIS A 468 -12.32 11.59 6.58
C HIS A 468 -11.96 12.03 8.00
N ASP A 469 -12.94 12.18 8.89
CA ASP A 469 -12.72 12.67 10.26
C ASP A 469 -11.72 11.81 11.05
N LEU A 470 -11.78 10.49 10.85
CA LEU A 470 -10.93 9.55 11.57
C LEU A 470 -9.42 9.76 11.30
N ILE A 471 -9.01 10.26 10.12
CA ILE A 471 -7.57 10.51 9.89
C ILE A 471 -7.08 11.71 10.70
N HIS A 472 -7.93 12.72 10.92
CA HIS A 472 -7.58 13.87 11.77
C HIS A 472 -7.48 13.47 13.23
N ILE A 473 -8.32 12.52 13.67
CA ILE A 473 -8.24 11.94 15.01
C ILE A 473 -6.96 11.12 15.16
N ASN A 474 -6.64 10.25 14.20
CA ASN A 474 -5.39 9.50 14.19
C ASN A 474 -4.17 10.45 14.19
N GLU A 475 -4.22 11.52 13.42
CA GLU A 475 -3.17 12.52 13.42
C GLU A 475 -3.09 13.19 14.81
N ALA A 476 -4.17 13.72 15.37
CA ALA A 476 -4.15 14.32 16.72
C ALA A 476 -3.60 13.37 17.79
N LEU A 477 -4.07 12.11 17.79
CA LEU A 477 -3.65 11.08 18.73
C LEU A 477 -2.21 10.62 18.57
N SER A 478 -1.62 10.76 17.38
CA SER A 478 -0.28 10.22 17.12
C SER A 478 0.81 10.82 18.00
N GLY A 479 0.69 12.11 18.34
CA GLY A 479 1.56 12.83 19.27
C GLY A 479 0.95 13.07 20.64
N PHE A 480 -0.20 12.48 20.94
CA PHE A 480 -0.86 12.63 22.24
C PHE A 480 -0.27 11.62 23.24
N PRO A 481 -0.04 11.99 24.52
CA PRO A 481 0.57 11.11 25.52
C PRO A 481 -0.42 10.07 26.07
N ALA A 482 -1.01 9.27 25.19
CA ALA A 482 -1.94 8.18 25.49
C ALA A 482 -1.54 6.90 24.75
N GLN A 483 -1.94 5.76 25.33
CA GLN A 483 -1.85 4.47 24.68
C GLN A 483 -3.10 4.33 23.83
N VAL A 484 -2.91 4.17 22.53
CA VAL A 484 -4.00 4.10 21.57
C VAL A 484 -4.07 2.66 21.06
N GLU A 485 -5.23 2.04 21.20
CA GLU A 485 -5.54 0.72 20.69
C GLU A 485 -6.70 0.84 19.69
N PHE A 486 -6.73 -0.02 18.67
CA PHE A 486 -7.78 -0.05 17.66
C PHE A 486 -8.58 -1.32 17.85
N ILE A 487 -9.90 -1.19 18.04
CA ILE A 487 -10.80 -2.31 18.34
C ILE A 487 -11.94 -2.36 17.32
N ASN A 488 -12.44 -3.56 17.05
CA ASN A 488 -13.61 -3.76 16.21
C ASN A 488 -14.90 -3.89 17.03
N PHE A 489 -16.03 -3.94 16.33
CA PHE A 489 -17.35 -4.03 16.97
C PHE A 489 -17.61 -5.35 17.70
N GLU A 490 -16.93 -6.44 17.37
CA GLU A 490 -17.01 -7.69 18.14
C GLU A 490 -16.20 -7.59 19.44
N GLU A 491 -15.05 -6.92 19.41
CA GLU A 491 -14.25 -6.62 20.60
C GLU A 491 -14.99 -5.65 21.53
N ALA A 492 -15.72 -4.69 20.97
CA ALA A 492 -16.53 -3.73 21.73
C ALA A 492 -17.73 -4.34 22.48
N LYS A 493 -18.04 -5.62 22.26
CA LYS A 493 -19.04 -6.37 23.05
C LYS A 493 -18.45 -7.00 24.33
N LYS A 494 -17.13 -6.94 24.50
CA LYS A 494 -16.40 -7.53 25.64
C LYS A 494 -16.15 -6.47 26.72
N ASP A 495 -15.33 -6.79 27.73
CA ASP A 495 -14.97 -5.83 28.77
C ASP A 495 -14.18 -4.65 28.21
N LEU A 496 -14.65 -3.44 28.53
CA LEU A 496 -14.10 -2.15 28.10
C LEU A 496 -13.46 -1.36 29.25
N SER A 497 -13.43 -1.93 30.46
CA SER A 497 -12.97 -1.27 31.69
C SER A 497 -11.54 -0.72 31.64
N GLN A 498 -10.70 -1.29 30.76
CA GLN A 498 -9.32 -0.83 30.55
C GLN A 498 -9.22 0.50 29.78
N TYR A 499 -10.28 0.94 29.10
CA TYR A 499 -10.26 2.14 28.26
C TYR A 499 -10.88 3.33 28.99
N SER A 500 -10.13 4.42 29.11
CA SER A 500 -10.64 5.68 29.66
C SER A 500 -11.56 6.41 28.66
N VAL A 501 -11.28 6.26 27.37
CA VAL A 501 -12.03 6.89 26.27
C VAL A 501 -12.16 5.89 25.14
N ILE A 502 -13.33 5.83 24.52
CA ILE A 502 -13.59 5.16 23.25
C ILE A 502 -14.01 6.23 22.24
N ILE A 503 -13.35 6.25 21.08
CA ILE A 503 -13.64 7.16 19.98
C ILE A 503 -14.19 6.36 18.80
N ASN A 504 -15.34 6.74 18.28
CA ASN A 504 -15.86 6.26 17.01
C ASN A 504 -16.07 7.46 16.09
N ALA A 505 -15.56 7.38 14.86
CA ALA A 505 -15.54 8.54 13.98
C ALA A 505 -15.70 8.15 12.52
N GLY A 506 -16.55 8.89 11.81
CA GLY A 506 -16.64 8.84 10.36
C GLY A 506 -18.07 8.90 9.82
N ALA A 507 -18.16 9.02 8.50
CA ALA A 507 -19.44 9.16 7.82
C ALA A 507 -20.37 7.95 8.06
N SER A 508 -21.67 8.21 8.11
CA SER A 508 -22.70 7.15 8.18
C SER A 508 -22.49 6.10 7.09
N LEU A 509 -22.77 4.83 7.42
CA LEU A 509 -22.63 3.66 6.54
C LEU A 509 -21.19 3.26 6.16
N SER A 510 -20.18 4.00 6.60
CA SER A 510 -18.76 3.65 6.39
C SER A 510 -18.27 2.55 7.33
N ALA A 511 -17.12 1.95 7.01
CA ALA A 511 -16.37 1.06 7.89
C ALA A 511 -15.89 1.76 9.18
N TRP A 512 -15.84 3.09 9.17
CA TRP A 512 -15.29 3.88 10.27
C TRP A 512 -16.36 4.17 11.32
N SER A 513 -17.57 4.54 10.90
CA SER A 513 -18.71 4.68 11.81
C SER A 513 -19.32 3.34 12.24
N GLY A 514 -19.17 2.29 11.43
CA GLY A 514 -19.62 0.93 11.75
C GLY A 514 -20.88 0.47 11.05
N SER A 515 -21.58 1.35 10.34
CA SER A 515 -22.74 0.98 9.52
C SER A 515 -23.76 0.14 10.33
N LYS A 516 -24.10 -1.07 9.87
CA LYS A 516 -25.06 -1.98 10.52
C LYS A 516 -24.58 -2.57 11.87
N ALA A 517 -23.35 -2.32 12.31
CA ALA A 517 -22.89 -2.81 13.60
C ALA A 517 -23.77 -2.33 14.78
N TRP A 518 -24.36 -1.14 14.65
CA TRP A 518 -25.23 -0.54 15.66
C TRP A 518 -26.60 -1.20 15.80
N ASP A 519 -26.98 -2.09 14.87
CA ASP A 519 -28.20 -2.90 14.97
C ASP A 519 -28.05 -4.03 16.01
N ASP A 520 -26.82 -4.33 16.44
CA ASP A 520 -26.56 -5.33 17.47
C ASP A 520 -26.81 -4.75 18.87
N ILE A 521 -27.85 -5.25 19.53
CA ILE A 521 -28.26 -4.78 20.85
C ILE A 521 -27.18 -5.03 21.92
N ALA A 522 -26.39 -6.10 21.80
CA ALA A 522 -25.36 -6.42 22.77
C ALA A 522 -24.22 -5.39 22.72
N LEU A 523 -23.87 -4.90 21.53
CA LEU A 523 -22.90 -3.81 21.36
C LEU A 523 -23.42 -2.53 22.03
N VAL A 524 -24.66 -2.14 21.72
CA VAL A 524 -25.26 -0.90 22.24
C VAL A 524 -25.42 -0.93 23.75
N GLU A 525 -25.88 -2.04 24.32
CA GLU A 525 -26.00 -2.23 25.76
C GLU A 525 -24.65 -2.16 26.46
N ASN A 526 -23.61 -2.80 25.90
CA ASN A 526 -22.28 -2.79 26.50
C ASN A 526 -21.65 -1.40 26.49
N LEU A 527 -21.74 -0.66 25.38
CA LEU A 527 -21.25 0.73 25.30
C LEU A 527 -22.00 1.67 26.25
N ARG A 528 -23.33 1.52 26.38
CA ARG A 528 -24.12 2.28 27.37
C ARG A 528 -23.71 1.96 28.80
N ARG A 529 -23.47 0.69 29.12
CA ARG A 529 -22.98 0.24 30.43
C ARG A 529 -21.59 0.79 30.73
N TYR A 530 -20.70 0.76 29.74
CA TYR A 530 -19.36 1.35 29.83
C TYR A 530 -19.44 2.85 30.20
N VAL A 531 -20.27 3.62 29.51
CA VAL A 531 -20.47 5.05 29.82
C VAL A 531 -21.11 5.26 31.19
N ALA A 532 -22.13 4.47 31.54
CA ALA A 532 -22.79 4.55 32.84
C ALA A 532 -21.83 4.26 34.02
N ASN A 533 -20.80 3.44 33.80
CA ASN A 533 -19.76 3.12 34.77
C ASN A 533 -18.59 4.13 34.77
N GLY A 534 -18.72 5.27 34.08
CA GLY A 534 -17.74 6.36 34.08
C GLY A 534 -16.79 6.38 32.89
N GLY A 535 -16.97 5.49 31.91
CA GLY A 535 -16.26 5.55 30.63
C GLY A 535 -16.69 6.75 29.77
N VAL A 536 -15.83 7.21 28.86
CA VAL A 536 -16.15 8.31 27.94
C VAL A 536 -16.26 7.77 26.52
N PHE A 537 -17.39 8.03 25.87
CA PHE A 537 -17.59 7.72 24.45
C PHE A 537 -17.67 9.01 23.64
N ILE A 538 -16.81 9.15 22.63
CA ILE A 538 -16.77 10.30 21.72
C ILE A 538 -17.19 9.81 20.33
N GLY A 539 -18.34 10.29 19.86
CA GLY A 539 -18.76 10.15 18.47
C GLY A 539 -18.37 11.40 17.67
N VAL A 540 -17.75 11.21 16.50
CA VAL A 540 -17.34 12.29 15.57
C VAL A 540 -17.97 12.08 14.21
#